data_AF-A0AAU5RD52-F1
#
_entry.id   AF-A0AAU5RD52-F1
#
_cell.length_a   1.000
_cell.length_b   1.000
_cell.length_c   1.000
_cell.angle_alpha   90.00
_cell.angle_beta   90.00
_cell.angle_gamma   90.00
#
_symmetry.space_group_name_H-M   'P 1'
#
loop_
_entity.id
_entity.type
_entity.pdbx_description
1 polymer ?
#
loop_
_entity_poly.entity_id
_entity_poly.type
_entity_poly.pdbx_seq_one_letter_code
_entity_poly.pdbx_strand_id
1 'polypeptide(L)'
;MISQPSRHCTVELQALPSRIGQVRRIVSAQLRYWHLDALIDRASLGVTELLTNVHRHAEPDKTCTVEIELLLDRLTVSVRDHDPRLPTVCEAEPGSTCGRGLAMVAELSESWGVRPDGEEGKVVWFALSACAPVVSVPNLASGDAKGVTAVTAAGRRERTVVRSAAVPG
;
A
#
# COMPACT_ATOMS: atom_id res chain seq x y z
N MET A 1 32.38 -11.13 2.02
CA MET A 1 31.35 -10.32 2.70
C MET A 1 30.63 -9.55 1.61
N ILE A 2 29.54 -10.11 1.06
CA ILE A 2 28.86 -9.51 -0.08
C ILE A 2 27.84 -8.55 0.52
N SER A 3 28.15 -7.26 0.55
CA SER A 3 27.15 -6.23 0.80
C SER A 3 26.12 -6.33 -0.32
N GLN A 4 24.98 -6.95 -0.05
CA GLN A 4 23.83 -6.80 -0.96
C GLN A 4 23.57 -5.30 -1.06
N PRO A 5 23.51 -4.72 -2.27
CA PRO A 5 23.17 -3.32 -2.40
C PRO A 5 21.79 -3.13 -1.77
N SER A 6 21.70 -2.30 -0.74
CA SER A 6 20.44 -1.94 -0.12
C SER A 6 19.55 -1.30 -1.18
N ARG A 7 18.50 -2.01 -1.59
CA ARG A 7 17.50 -1.49 -2.51
C ARG A 7 16.52 -0.65 -1.69
N HIS A 8 16.96 0.56 -1.39
CA HIS A 8 16.22 1.54 -0.61
C HIS A 8 16.22 2.89 -1.32
N CYS A 9 15.10 3.60 -1.27
CA CYS A 9 14.95 4.94 -1.83
C CYS A 9 14.04 5.76 -0.93
N THR A 10 14.47 6.98 -0.59
CA THR A 10 13.73 7.91 0.25
C THR A 10 13.48 9.20 -0.49
N VAL A 11 12.26 9.72 -0.39
CA VAL A 11 11.87 11.00 -0.99
C VAL A 11 11.12 11.82 0.06
N GLU A 12 11.70 12.95 0.44
CA GLU A 12 11.02 13.95 1.27
C GLU A 12 10.31 14.96 0.39
N LEU A 13 9.06 15.27 0.73
CA LEU A 13 8.24 16.20 -0.03
C LEU A 13 7.13 16.80 0.80
N GLN A 14 6.53 17.86 0.25
CA GLN A 14 5.18 18.26 0.62
C GLN A 14 4.18 17.56 -0.29
N ALA A 15 3.17 16.90 0.28
CA ALA A 15 2.11 16.20 -0.44
C ALA A 15 1.16 17.20 -1.14
N LEU A 16 1.64 17.85 -2.19
CA LEU A 16 0.87 18.73 -3.09
C LEU A 16 0.62 18.00 -4.41
N PRO A 17 -0.50 18.24 -5.12
CA PRO A 17 -0.82 17.52 -6.35
C PRO A 17 0.30 17.49 -7.40
N SER A 18 1.03 18.60 -7.56
CA SER A 18 2.19 18.69 -8.47
C SER A 18 3.37 17.82 -8.04
N ARG A 19 3.59 17.66 -6.72
CA ARG A 19 4.65 16.83 -6.14
C ARG A 19 4.29 15.35 -6.15
N ILE A 20 3.01 14.99 -5.97
CA ILE A 20 2.54 13.60 -6.09
C ILE A 20 2.86 13.04 -7.49
N GLY A 21 2.63 13.82 -8.55
CA GLY A 21 3.00 13.44 -9.91
C GLY A 21 4.52 13.27 -10.12
N GLN A 22 5.35 13.97 -9.34
CA GLN A 22 6.81 13.77 -9.34
C GLN A 22 7.18 12.46 -8.64
N VAL A 23 6.60 12.17 -7.47
CA VAL A 23 6.85 10.91 -6.74
C VAL A 23 6.48 9.69 -7.56
N ARG A 24 5.34 9.70 -8.26
CA ARG A 24 4.98 8.60 -9.16
C ARG A 24 6.06 8.31 -10.20
N ARG A 25 6.68 9.35 -10.76
CA ARG A 25 7.77 9.21 -11.74
C ARG A 25 9.04 8.68 -11.08
N ILE A 26 9.37 9.14 -9.88
CA ILE A 26 10.51 8.63 -9.09
C ILE A 26 10.33 7.15 -8.77
N VAL A 27 9.17 6.76 -8.23
CA VAL A 27 8.83 5.36 -7.93
C VAL A 27 8.93 4.49 -9.18
N SER A 28 8.35 4.95 -10.30
CA SER A 28 8.44 4.23 -11.58
C SER A 28 9.89 4.04 -12.04
N ALA A 29 10.72 5.09 -11.96
CA ALA A 29 12.13 5.02 -12.36
C ALA A 29 12.92 4.10 -11.44
N GLN A 30 12.69 4.16 -10.13
CA GLN A 30 13.36 3.33 -9.13
C GLN A 30 13.03 1.85 -9.33
N LEU A 31 11.77 1.51 -9.60
CA LEU A 31 11.36 0.12 -9.83
C LEU A 31 11.91 -0.42 -11.15
N ARG A 32 12.02 0.38 -12.20
CA ARG A 32 12.74 -0.02 -13.43
C ARG A 32 14.21 -0.30 -13.16
N TYR A 33 14.85 0.55 -12.36
CA TYR A 33 16.25 0.36 -11.96
C TYR A 33 16.46 -0.93 -11.15
N TRP A 34 15.45 -1.39 -10.40
CA TRP A 34 15.47 -2.66 -9.67
C TRP A 34 14.94 -3.86 -10.45
N HIS A 35 14.56 -3.67 -11.72
CA HIS A 35 13.95 -4.69 -12.59
C HIS A 35 12.60 -5.23 -12.08
N LEU A 36 11.77 -4.35 -11.51
CA LEU A 36 10.45 -4.64 -10.94
C LEU A 36 9.31 -4.01 -11.78
N ASP A 37 9.44 -4.03 -13.10
CA ASP A 37 8.52 -3.38 -14.04
C ASP A 37 7.05 -3.76 -13.82
N ALA A 38 6.79 -5.02 -13.50
CA ALA A 38 5.45 -5.55 -13.23
C ALA A 38 4.77 -4.92 -12.00
N LEU A 39 5.52 -4.30 -11.09
CA LEU A 39 5.00 -3.66 -9.89
C LEU A 39 4.74 -2.16 -10.06
N ILE A 40 5.19 -1.55 -11.17
CA ILE A 40 5.16 -0.09 -11.35
C ILE A 40 3.76 0.48 -11.19
N ASP A 41 2.76 -0.12 -11.83
CA ASP A 41 1.39 0.38 -11.81
C ASP A 41 0.78 0.29 -10.40
N ARG A 42 0.94 -0.87 -9.75
CA ARG A 42 0.44 -1.11 -8.39
C ARG A 42 1.11 -0.20 -7.37
N ALA A 43 2.44 -0.08 -7.42
CA ALA A 43 3.19 0.78 -6.50
C ALA A 43 2.89 2.26 -6.72
N SER A 44 2.80 2.69 -7.99
CA SER A 44 2.48 4.08 -8.35
C SER A 44 1.06 4.46 -7.94
N LEU A 45 0.10 3.54 -8.05
CA LEU A 45 -1.26 3.78 -7.57
C LEU A 45 -1.29 3.84 -6.05
N GLY A 46 -0.71 2.84 -5.37
CA GLY A 46 -0.69 2.79 -3.91
C GLY A 46 -0.05 4.03 -3.27
N VAL A 47 1.12 4.46 -3.75
CA VAL A 47 1.78 5.68 -3.24
C VAL A 47 0.96 6.95 -3.52
N THR A 48 0.20 6.98 -4.62
CA THR A 48 -0.67 8.12 -4.95
C THR A 48 -1.82 8.22 -3.95
N GLU A 49 -2.43 7.09 -3.61
CA GLU A 49 -3.50 7.06 -2.60
C GLU A 49 -3.00 7.46 -1.22
N LEU A 50 -1.82 6.97 -0.81
CA LEU A 50 -1.22 7.37 0.47
C LEU A 50 -0.89 8.86 0.51
N LEU A 51 -0.26 9.41 -0.53
CA LEU A 51 0.06 10.84 -0.60
C LEU A 51 -1.20 11.71 -0.74
N THR A 52 -2.26 11.20 -1.38
CA THR A 52 -3.55 11.88 -1.43
C THR A 52 -4.18 11.95 -0.05
N ASN A 53 -4.05 10.89 0.76
CA ASN A 53 -4.50 10.93 2.15
C ASN A 53 -3.73 11.97 2.96
N VAL A 54 -2.39 12.03 2.84
CA VAL A 54 -1.60 13.09 3.48
C VAL A 54 -2.07 14.46 3.02
N HIS A 55 -2.22 14.66 1.70
CA HIS A 55 -2.65 15.95 1.14
C HIS A 55 -4.00 16.43 1.70
N ARG A 56 -4.94 15.50 1.89
CA ARG A 56 -6.33 15.80 2.30
C ARG A 56 -6.49 15.93 3.80
N HIS A 57 -5.66 15.24 4.58
CA HIS A 57 -5.92 15.02 5.99
C HIS A 57 -4.79 15.39 6.92
N ALA A 58 -3.54 15.57 6.48
CA ALA A 58 -2.45 15.95 7.38
C ALA A 58 -2.51 17.44 7.75
N GLU A 59 -2.50 17.72 9.05
CA GLU A 59 -2.39 19.06 9.65
C GLU A 59 -1.37 19.00 10.80
N PRO A 60 -0.60 20.07 11.09
CA PRO A 60 -0.69 21.42 10.52
C PRO A 60 0.01 21.60 9.16
N ASP A 61 0.93 20.70 8.79
CA ASP A 61 1.63 20.75 7.51
C ASP A 61 1.55 19.42 6.75
N LYS A 62 1.85 19.47 5.45
CA LYS A 62 1.72 18.34 4.52
C LYS A 62 3.08 17.70 4.20
N THR A 63 4.06 17.92 5.05
CA THR A 63 5.40 17.34 4.89
C THR A 63 5.33 15.86 5.20
N CYS A 64 5.95 15.08 4.33
CA CYS A 64 5.98 13.64 4.45
C CYS A 64 7.23 13.05 3.82
N THR A 65 7.57 11.85 4.25
CA THR A 65 8.68 11.07 3.71
C THR A 65 8.12 9.80 3.10
N VAL A 66 8.41 9.57 1.82
CA VAL A 66 8.12 8.31 1.13
C VAL A 66 9.38 7.45 1.20
N GLU A 67 9.26 6.22 1.67
CA GLU A 67 10.34 5.25 1.61
C GLU A 67 9.91 4.04 0.78
N ILE A 68 10.82 3.55 -0.04
CA ILE A 68 10.65 2.38 -0.88
C ILE A 68 11.79 1.43 -0.52
N GLU A 69 11.44 0.23 -0.09
CA GLU A 69 12.41 -0.79 0.32
C GLU A 69 12.09 -2.10 -0.38
N LEU A 70 13.10 -2.72 -1.00
CA LEU A 70 13.02 -4.10 -1.44
C LEU A 70 13.91 -4.96 -0.55
N LEU A 71 13.27 -5.81 0.26
CA LEU A 71 13.92 -6.79 1.10
C LEU A 71 13.47 -8.19 0.66
N LEU A 72 14.42 -9.03 0.22
CA LEU A 72 14.13 -10.31 -0.43
C LEU A 72 13.15 -10.11 -1.60
N ASP A 73 12.00 -10.78 -1.58
CA ASP A 73 10.95 -10.69 -2.61
C ASP A 73 9.77 -9.80 -2.18
N ARG A 74 10.00 -8.87 -1.24
CA ARG A 74 8.95 -7.98 -0.72
C ARG A 74 9.32 -6.52 -0.93
N LEU A 75 8.55 -5.85 -1.78
CA LEU A 75 8.62 -4.41 -1.97
C LEU A 75 7.67 -3.73 -0.97
N THR A 76 8.21 -2.95 -0.05
CA THR A 76 7.43 -2.13 0.88
C THR A 76 7.52 -0.67 0.47
N VAL A 77 6.36 0.00 0.43
CA VAL A 77 6.26 1.45 0.24
C VAL A 77 5.60 2.02 1.48
N SER A 78 6.28 2.95 2.15
CA SER A 78 5.78 3.64 3.33
C SER A 78 5.69 5.14 3.09
N VAL A 79 4.73 5.78 3.75
CA VAL A 79 4.58 7.23 3.82
C VAL A 79 4.49 7.59 5.29
N ARG A 80 5.48 8.36 5.75
CA ARG A 80 5.52 8.96 7.08
C ARG A 80 5.02 10.39 6.99
N ASP A 81 4.08 10.77 7.84
CA ASP A 81 3.63 12.16 8.01
C ASP A 81 3.65 12.57 9.49
N HIS A 82 3.52 13.88 9.74
CA HIS A 82 3.57 14.50 11.06
C HIS A 82 2.17 14.73 11.65
N ASP A 83 1.23 13.83 11.38
CA ASP A 83 -0.11 13.87 11.96
C ASP A 83 -0.47 12.52 12.60
N PRO A 84 -0.69 12.45 13.93
CA PRO A 84 -0.97 11.18 14.61
C PRO A 84 -2.38 10.63 14.31
N ARG A 85 -3.24 11.38 13.62
CA ARG A 85 -4.61 10.93 13.28
C ARG A 85 -4.54 9.73 12.36
N LEU A 86 -5.00 8.58 12.86
CA LEU A 86 -5.07 7.35 12.08
C LEU A 86 -6.08 7.51 10.94
N PRO A 87 -5.74 7.07 9.72
CA PRO A 87 -6.67 7.15 8.62
C PRO A 87 -7.83 6.17 8.85
N THR A 88 -9.06 6.66 8.66
CA THR A 88 -10.25 5.82 8.79
C THR A 88 -10.46 5.01 7.51
N VAL A 89 -10.48 3.68 7.63
CA VAL A 89 -10.91 2.80 6.54
C VAL A 89 -12.44 2.82 6.52
N CYS A 90 -13.02 3.71 5.72
CA CYS A 90 -14.47 3.68 5.50
C CYS A 90 -14.80 2.68 4.38
N GLU A 91 -15.77 1.80 4.61
CA GLU A 91 -16.48 1.17 3.51
C GLU A 91 -17.11 2.28 2.68
N ALA A 92 -16.80 2.33 1.38
CA ALA A 92 -17.24 3.41 0.53
C ALA A 92 -18.76 3.30 0.32
N GLU A 93 -19.52 4.21 0.96
CA GLU A 93 -20.93 4.41 0.64
C GLU A 93 -21.09 4.69 -0.87
N PRO A 94 -22.15 4.18 -1.54
CA PRO A 94 -22.40 4.44 -2.95
C PRO A 94 -22.54 5.96 -3.20
N GLY A 95 -21.50 6.58 -3.76
CA GLY A 95 -21.43 8.03 -4.04
C GLY A 95 -20.36 8.80 -3.25
N SER A 96 -19.75 8.20 -2.23
CA SER A 96 -18.63 8.82 -1.50
C SER A 96 -17.28 8.49 -2.15
N THR A 97 -16.46 9.53 -2.38
CA THR A 97 -15.04 9.39 -2.76
C THR A 97 -14.11 9.33 -1.55
N CYS A 98 -14.60 9.64 -0.34
CA CYS A 98 -13.83 9.52 0.89
C CYS A 98 -13.71 8.05 1.29
N GLY A 99 -12.50 7.58 1.61
CA GLY A 99 -12.23 6.22 2.10
C GLY A 99 -11.88 5.18 1.03
N ARG A 100 -12.09 5.45 -0.26
CA ARG A 100 -11.73 4.51 -1.35
C ARG A 100 -10.22 4.28 -1.48
N GLY A 101 -9.40 5.28 -1.14
CA GLY A 101 -7.95 5.19 -1.33
C GLY A 101 -7.31 4.03 -0.57
N LEU A 102 -7.62 3.89 0.73
CA LEU A 102 -7.11 2.76 1.51
C LEU A 102 -7.77 1.42 1.14
N ALA A 103 -9.03 1.42 0.70
CA ALA A 103 -9.66 0.21 0.18
C ALA A 103 -8.94 -0.29 -1.09
N MET A 104 -8.59 0.62 -2.02
CA MET A 104 -7.79 0.27 -3.20
C MET A 104 -6.39 -0.24 -2.81
N VAL A 105 -5.71 0.44 -1.88
CA VAL A 105 -4.42 -0.05 -1.35
C VAL A 105 -4.57 -1.44 -0.76
N ALA A 106 -5.65 -1.72 -0.02
CA ALA A 106 -5.92 -3.03 0.56
C ALA A 106 -6.15 -4.12 -0.50
N GLU A 107 -6.84 -3.81 -1.60
CA GLU A 107 -7.06 -4.76 -2.71
C GLU A 107 -5.79 -5.00 -3.52
N LEU A 108 -4.97 -3.97 -3.72
CA LEU A 108 -3.78 -4.01 -4.56
C LEU A 108 -2.55 -4.52 -3.84
N SER A 109 -2.57 -4.68 -2.51
CA SER A 109 -1.39 -5.08 -1.72
C SER A 109 -1.51 -6.49 -1.18
N GLU A 110 -0.36 -7.12 -0.92
CA GLU A 110 -0.30 -8.38 -0.17
C GLU A 110 -0.63 -8.14 1.30
N SER A 111 -0.15 -7.02 1.83
CA SER A 111 -0.43 -6.55 3.18
C SER A 111 -0.25 -5.04 3.23
N TRP A 112 -0.97 -4.37 4.12
CA TRP A 112 -0.81 -2.95 4.40
C TRP A 112 -1.08 -2.70 5.88
N GLY A 113 -0.71 -1.53 6.37
CA GLY A 113 -0.99 -1.16 7.75
C GLY A 113 -0.65 0.28 8.08
N VAL A 114 -0.88 0.62 9.34
CA VAL A 114 -0.52 1.89 9.94
C VAL A 114 0.23 1.60 11.23
N ARG A 115 1.33 2.31 11.46
CA ARG A 115 2.07 2.27 12.72
C ARG A 115 2.27 3.70 13.23
N PRO A 116 1.97 3.99 14.52
CA PRO A 116 2.35 5.26 15.13
C PRO A 116 3.87 5.46 15.04
N ASP A 117 4.29 6.72 14.90
CA ASP A 117 5.69 7.10 14.93
C ASP A 117 5.87 8.27 15.90
N GLY A 118 6.23 7.93 17.14
CA GLY A 118 6.20 8.87 18.25
C GLY A 118 4.78 9.36 18.57
N GLU A 119 4.71 10.53 19.20
CA GLU A 119 3.44 11.17 19.58
C GLU A 119 2.84 12.02 18.45
N GLU A 120 3.66 12.41 17.48
CA GLU A 120 3.31 13.42 16.47
C GLU A 120 3.16 12.83 15.05
N GLY A 121 3.49 11.56 14.84
CA GLY A 121 3.56 11.01 13.48
C GLY A 121 2.88 9.67 13.33
N LYS A 122 2.72 9.30 12.05
CA LYS A 122 2.32 7.95 11.66
C LYS A 122 3.04 7.54 10.39
N VAL A 123 3.17 6.23 10.25
CA VAL A 123 3.64 5.59 9.01
C VAL A 123 2.51 4.74 8.47
N VAL A 124 2.01 5.10 7.29
CA VAL A 124 1.09 4.25 6.52
C VAL A 124 1.91 3.53 5.46
N TRP A 125 1.72 2.23 5.32
CA TRP A 125 2.54 1.42 4.42
C TRP A 125 1.73 0.34 3.72
N PHE A 126 2.22 -0.09 2.57
CA PHE A 126 1.73 -1.28 1.87
C PHE A 126 2.91 -2.07 1.29
N ALA A 127 2.67 -3.36 1.05
CA ALA A 127 3.67 -4.25 0.49
C ALA A 127 3.15 -5.03 -0.70
N LEU A 128 4.04 -5.25 -1.67
CA LEU A 128 3.83 -6.02 -2.88
C LEU A 128 4.83 -7.17 -2.95
N SER A 129 4.37 -8.32 -3.42
CA SER A 129 5.26 -9.43 -3.75
C SER A 129 6.01 -9.12 -5.03
N ALA A 130 7.35 -9.14 -4.97
CA ALA A 130 8.24 -9.08 -6.12
C ALA A 130 8.42 -10.45 -6.79
N CYS A 131 7.96 -11.53 -6.15
CA CYS A 131 7.80 -12.82 -6.80
C CYS A 131 6.63 -12.71 -7.79
N ALA A 132 6.89 -12.93 -9.08
CA ALA A 132 5.85 -12.84 -10.09
C ALA A 132 4.71 -13.82 -9.74
N PRO A 133 3.45 -13.36 -9.61
CA PRO A 133 2.34 -14.29 -9.54
C PRO A 133 2.28 -15.00 -10.89
N VAL A 134 2.41 -16.33 -10.88
CA VAL A 134 2.02 -17.15 -12.02
C VAL A 134 0.53 -16.92 -12.24
N VAL A 135 0.19 -16.16 -13.28
CA VAL A 135 -1.21 -15.99 -13.67
C VAL A 135 -1.66 -17.32 -14.28
N SER A 136 -2.37 -18.12 -13.49
CA SER A 136 -3.13 -19.26 -14.01
C SER A 136 -4.24 -18.72 -14.89
N VAL A 137 -4.06 -18.75 -16.20
CA VAL A 137 -5.16 -18.53 -17.16
C VAL A 137 -6.19 -19.65 -16.96
N PRO A 138 -7.45 -19.35 -16.61
CA PRO A 138 -8.49 -20.38 -16.60
C PRO A 138 -8.68 -20.85 -18.04
N ASN A 139 -8.42 -22.14 -18.25
CA ASN A 139 -8.61 -22.82 -19.52
C ASN A 139 -10.06 -22.63 -19.98
N LEU A 140 -10.26 -21.93 -21.09
CA LEU A 140 -11.56 -21.82 -21.76
C LEU A 140 -11.84 -23.17 -22.44
N ALA A 141 -12.51 -24.08 -21.73
CA ALA A 141 -13.08 -25.28 -22.31
C ALA A 141 -14.56 -25.41 -21.92
N SER A 142 -15.42 -25.23 -22.91
CA SER A 142 -16.84 -25.50 -22.89
C SER A 142 -17.12 -27.00 -22.68
N GLY A 143 -18.16 -27.35 -21.91
CA GLY A 143 -18.80 -28.66 -21.96
C GLY A 143 -19.09 -29.32 -20.61
N ASP A 144 -20.36 -29.20 -20.19
CA ASP A 144 -21.17 -30.04 -19.30
C ASP A 144 -20.58 -31.05 -18.27
N ALA A 145 -21.24 -31.00 -17.11
CA ALA A 145 -21.61 -32.08 -16.17
C ALA A 145 -20.80 -32.30 -14.87
N LYS A 146 -21.54 -32.05 -13.77
CA LYS A 146 -21.57 -32.75 -12.47
C LYS A 146 -20.33 -32.73 -11.55
N GLY A 147 -20.45 -31.89 -10.52
CA GLY A 147 -20.46 -32.31 -9.12
C GLY A 147 -19.21 -33.00 -8.57
N VAL A 148 -18.29 -32.20 -8.02
CA VAL A 148 -17.43 -32.60 -6.89
C VAL A 148 -17.29 -31.39 -5.97
N THR A 149 -17.82 -31.50 -4.76
CA THR A 149 -17.56 -30.57 -3.66
C THR A 149 -16.20 -30.90 -3.07
N ALA A 150 -15.17 -30.14 -3.44
CA ALA A 150 -13.88 -30.16 -2.75
C ALA A 150 -13.83 -29.00 -1.76
N VAL A 151 -13.92 -29.33 -0.47
CA VAL A 151 -13.60 -28.43 0.64
C VAL A 151 -12.09 -28.27 0.67
N THR A 152 -11.58 -27.07 0.41
CA THR A 152 -10.15 -26.76 0.59
C THR A 152 -9.94 -25.56 1.52
N ALA A 153 -9.37 -25.93 2.68
CA ALA A 153 -8.55 -25.19 3.63
C ALA A 153 -8.72 -23.66 3.77
N ALA A 154 -9.32 -23.30 4.90
CA ALA A 154 -9.28 -21.99 5.51
C ALA A 154 -7.83 -21.50 5.76
N GLY A 155 -7.38 -20.53 4.97
CA GLY A 155 -6.26 -19.65 5.28
C GLY A 155 -6.81 -18.32 5.81
N ARG A 156 -6.95 -18.24 7.14
CA ARG A 156 -7.51 -17.12 7.91
C ARG A 156 -6.94 -15.76 7.45
N ARG A 157 -7.80 -14.91 6.88
CA ARG A 157 -7.54 -13.48 6.70
C ARG A 157 -7.63 -12.81 8.06
N GLU A 158 -6.50 -12.49 8.69
CA GLU A 158 -6.52 -11.67 9.90
C GLU A 158 -6.77 -10.21 9.51
N ARG A 159 -8.05 -9.82 9.58
CA ARG A 159 -8.46 -8.42 9.63
C ARG A 159 -8.03 -7.90 11.00
N THR A 160 -6.90 -7.19 11.06
CA THR A 160 -6.59 -6.38 12.24
C THR A 160 -7.51 -5.16 12.22
N VAL A 161 -8.65 -5.30 12.88
CA VAL A 161 -9.54 -4.17 13.20
C VAL A 161 -8.82 -3.29 14.22
N VAL A 162 -8.59 -2.03 13.85
CA VAL A 162 -8.05 -1.02 14.77
C VAL A 162 -9.09 -0.80 15.88
N ARG A 163 -8.84 -1.36 17.07
CA ARG A 163 -9.64 -1.06 18.26
C ARG A 163 -9.20 0.30 18.80
N SER A 164 -10.10 1.28 18.74
CA SER A 164 -9.97 2.56 19.44
C SER A 164 -9.89 2.29 20.95
N ALA A 165 -8.77 2.64 21.58
CA ALA A 165 -8.64 2.62 23.02
C ALA A 165 -9.22 3.92 23.57
N ALA A 166 -10.27 3.80 24.38
CA ALA A 166 -10.83 4.92 25.13
C ALA A 166 -9.83 5.35 26.23
N VAL A 167 -9.60 6.66 26.32
CA VAL A 167 -8.84 7.32 27.40
C VAL A 167 -9.73 7.36 28.65
N PRO A 168 -9.30 6.89 29.83
CA PRO A 168 -10.01 7.16 31.08
C PRO A 168 -9.66 8.56 31.59
N GLY A 169 -10.69 9.29 32.03
CA GLY A 169 -10.58 10.61 32.67
C GLY A 169 -10.20 10.57 34.13
#